data_AF-A0A175WG71-F1
#
_entry.id   AF-A0A175WG71-F1
#
_cell.length_a   1.000
_cell.length_b   1.000
_cell.length_c   1.000
_cell.angle_alpha   90.00
_cell.angle_beta   90.00
_cell.angle_gamma   90.00
#
_symmetry.space_group_name_H-M   'P 1'
#
loop_
_entity.id
_entity.type
_entity.pdbx_description
1 polymer ?
#
loop_
_entity_poly.entity_id
_entity_poly.type
_entity_poly.pdbx_seq_one_letter_code
_entity_poly.pdbx_strand_id
1 'polypeptide(L)'
;MHNLVSQSYSVSIADATGHEDLFSLAVSGFEFAKCPINIQEWSDDRVSTEYLPSLMEWLKWRFGCQDVFCYAYNGTCRARLQLYFPNSYDELMATRVRFINIWRPISSAPVLDCPLALCDFRTVDQDDLVPMDLVYPHFVDEAYEVRYNPSHRWFYKRGMENDDVIVFKLYDNLGSEATVCPHSAFVDPSVPLDTPRRASIEVKAIMIG
;
A
#
# COMPACT_ATOMS: atom_id res chain seq x y z
N MET A 1 -14.72 -4.16 24.39
CA MET A 1 -13.99 -5.41 24.71
C MET A 1 -13.08 -5.64 23.52
N HIS A 2 -11.75 -5.42 23.63
CA HIS A 2 -10.84 -5.74 22.53
C HIS A 2 -10.71 -7.27 22.49
N ASN A 3 -11.44 -7.93 21.58
CA ASN A 3 -11.50 -9.40 21.49
C ASN A 3 -10.26 -10.02 20.82
N LEU A 4 -9.20 -9.23 20.61
CA LEU A 4 -7.96 -9.67 19.99
C LEU A 4 -6.89 -9.78 21.07
N VAL A 5 -6.45 -11.01 21.34
CA VAL A 5 -5.26 -11.28 22.13
C VAL A 5 -4.08 -11.25 21.17
N SER A 6 -3.19 -10.27 21.32
CA SER A 6 -1.96 -10.20 20.53
C SER A 6 -0.89 -11.09 21.14
N GLN A 7 -0.16 -11.78 20.27
CA GLN A 7 1.03 -12.54 20.61
C GLN A 7 2.14 -12.15 19.63
N SER A 8 3.36 -12.00 20.13
CA SER A 8 4.52 -11.71 19.30
C SER A 8 5.06 -12.99 18.67
N TYR A 9 5.35 -12.94 17.38
CA TYR A 9 5.97 -14.01 16.62
C TYR A 9 7.22 -13.49 15.91
N SER A 10 8.24 -14.33 15.77
CA SER A 10 9.36 -14.04 14.89
C SER A 10 8.94 -14.30 13.45
N VAL A 11 9.12 -13.31 12.58
CA VAL A 11 8.80 -13.39 11.15
C VAL A 11 10.08 -13.19 10.36
N SER A 12 10.31 -14.04 9.35
CA SER A 12 11.41 -13.86 8.41
C SER A 12 10.95 -12.94 7.28
N ILE A 13 11.74 -11.92 6.99
CA ILE A 13 11.48 -10.94 5.93
C ILE A 13 12.68 -10.97 4.98
N ALA A 14 12.44 -11.27 3.71
CA ALA A 14 13.48 -11.39 2.70
C ALA A 14 13.71 -10.06 1.97
N ASP A 15 14.96 -9.76 1.64
CA ASP A 15 15.31 -8.61 0.82
C ASP A 15 15.04 -8.91 -0.66
N ALA A 16 14.17 -8.12 -1.29
CA ALA A 16 13.79 -8.21 -2.69
C ALA A 16 14.67 -7.36 -3.62
N THR A 17 15.67 -6.65 -3.09
CA THR A 17 16.58 -5.82 -3.88
C THR A 17 17.26 -6.64 -4.98
N GLY A 18 17.20 -6.15 -6.22
CA GLY A 18 17.70 -6.83 -7.42
C GLY A 18 16.78 -7.94 -7.97
N HIS A 19 15.62 -8.16 -7.35
CA HIS A 19 14.62 -9.15 -7.73
C HIS A 19 13.20 -8.54 -7.76
N GLU A 20 13.11 -7.22 -7.89
CA GLU A 20 11.86 -6.48 -7.85
C GLU A 20 10.87 -6.91 -8.94
N ASP A 21 11.38 -7.36 -10.08
CA ASP A 21 10.63 -7.82 -11.25
C ASP A 21 9.86 -9.14 -11.02
N LEU A 22 10.16 -9.85 -9.93
CA LEU A 22 9.40 -11.04 -9.51
C LEU A 22 8.03 -10.70 -8.90
N PHE A 23 7.77 -9.42 -8.63
CA PHE A 23 6.57 -8.93 -7.94
C PHE A 23 5.74 -8.02 -8.84
N SER A 24 4.43 -8.24 -8.84
CA SER A 24 3.47 -7.41 -9.56
C SER A 24 2.18 -7.30 -8.75
N LEU A 25 1.42 -6.21 -8.98
CA LEU A 25 0.11 -6.05 -8.36
C LEU A 25 -0.82 -7.25 -8.59
N ALA A 26 -0.77 -7.86 -9.77
CA ALA A 26 -1.63 -8.97 -10.13
C ALA A 26 -1.26 -10.27 -9.40
N VAL A 27 0.04 -10.51 -9.19
CA VAL A 27 0.55 -11.79 -8.70
C VAL A 27 0.77 -11.77 -7.18
N SER A 28 1.55 -10.80 -6.69
CA SER A 28 1.94 -10.71 -5.28
C SER A 28 1.09 -9.73 -4.48
N GLY A 29 0.26 -8.91 -5.14
CA GLY A 29 -0.52 -7.84 -4.50
C GLY A 29 0.29 -6.56 -4.28
N PHE A 30 1.58 -6.56 -4.59
CA PHE A 30 2.47 -5.41 -4.53
C PHE A 30 3.49 -5.42 -5.66
N GLU A 31 4.06 -4.26 -5.96
CA GLU A 31 5.19 -4.09 -6.86
C GLU A 31 6.10 -2.95 -6.44
N PHE A 32 7.36 -3.03 -6.84
CA PHE A 32 8.32 -1.93 -6.72
C PHE A 32 8.44 -1.23 -8.08
N ALA A 33 8.48 0.09 -8.07
CA ALA A 33 8.57 0.89 -9.28
C ALA A 33 9.45 2.11 -9.08
N LYS A 34 10.00 2.61 -10.19
CA LYS A 34 10.56 3.96 -10.24
C LYS A 34 9.47 4.96 -10.65
N CYS A 35 9.23 5.95 -9.80
CA CYS A 35 8.30 7.04 -10.03
C CYS A 35 9.06 8.30 -10.45
N PRO A 36 8.90 8.78 -11.70
CA PRO A 36 9.69 9.89 -12.23
C PRO A 36 9.24 11.29 -11.75
N ILE A 37 8.30 11.35 -10.80
CA ILE A 37 7.74 12.61 -10.31
C ILE A 37 8.69 13.21 -9.27
N ASN A 38 9.31 14.34 -9.59
CA ASN A 38 10.21 15.04 -8.67
C ASN A 38 9.48 16.17 -7.96
N ILE A 39 9.59 16.22 -6.64
CA ILE A 39 9.09 17.30 -5.79
C ILE A 39 10.29 17.86 -5.00
N GLN A 40 10.50 19.17 -5.08
CA GLN A 40 11.64 19.83 -4.41
C GLN A 40 11.41 20.01 -2.91
N GLU A 41 10.17 20.28 -2.52
CA GLU A 41 9.77 20.53 -1.14
C GLU A 41 8.47 19.78 -0.82
N TRP A 42 8.49 18.97 0.24
CA TRP A 42 7.33 18.24 0.72
C TRP A 42 6.53 19.11 1.69
N SER A 43 5.53 19.81 1.16
CA SER A 43 4.53 20.57 1.92
C SER A 43 3.12 20.20 1.47
N ASP A 44 2.11 20.42 2.32
CA ASP A 44 0.72 20.07 1.99
C ASP A 44 0.22 20.76 0.70
N ASP A 45 0.65 22.01 0.46
CA ASP A 45 0.36 22.76 -0.76
C ASP A 45 0.95 22.07 -2.01
N ARG A 46 2.26 21.76 -1.98
CA ARG A 46 2.94 21.09 -3.10
C ARG A 46 2.42 19.67 -3.33
N VAL A 47 2.12 18.95 -2.24
CA VAL A 47 1.54 17.60 -2.33
C VAL A 47 0.20 17.65 -3.05
N SER A 48 -0.69 18.56 -2.63
CA SER A 48 -2.04 18.66 -3.20
C SER A 48 -2.08 19.25 -4.61
N THR A 49 -1.25 20.25 -4.91
CA THR A 49 -1.28 20.99 -6.18
C THR A 49 -0.37 20.41 -7.27
N GLU A 50 0.68 19.67 -6.92
CA GLU A 50 1.66 19.14 -7.88
C GLU A 50 1.79 17.61 -7.83
N TYR A 51 2.06 17.07 -6.63
CA TYR A 51 2.38 15.65 -6.49
C TYR A 51 1.20 14.75 -6.81
N LEU A 52 0.04 14.98 -6.17
CA LEU A 52 -1.14 14.14 -6.34
C LEU A 52 -1.67 14.16 -7.79
N PRO A 53 -1.81 15.32 -8.49
CA PRO A 53 -2.18 15.34 -9.89
C PRO A 53 -1.21 14.57 -10.79
N SER A 54 0.09 14.77 -10.60
CA SER A 54 1.12 14.05 -11.37
C SER A 54 1.09 12.55 -11.10
N LEU A 55 0.83 12.16 -9.84
CA LEU A 55 0.76 10.77 -9.41
C LEU A 55 -0.45 10.07 -10.02
N MET A 56 -1.62 10.72 -10.07
CA MET A 56 -2.81 10.17 -10.72
C MET A 56 -2.55 9.90 -12.21
N GLU A 57 -1.93 10.84 -12.93
CA GLU A 57 -1.60 10.65 -14.34
C GLU A 57 -0.55 9.54 -14.55
N TRP A 58 0.46 9.45 -13.68
CA TRP A 58 1.44 8.37 -13.72
C TRP A 58 0.79 6.99 -13.44
N LEU A 59 -0.11 6.90 -12.47
CA LEU A 59 -0.84 5.66 -12.16
C LEU A 59 -1.73 5.22 -13.32
N LYS A 60 -2.45 6.16 -13.95
CA LYS A 60 -3.27 5.89 -15.16
C LYS A 60 -2.42 5.33 -16.29
N TRP A 61 -1.30 6.00 -16.60
CA TRP A 61 -0.36 5.55 -17.63
C TRP A 61 0.23 4.18 -17.32
N ARG A 62 0.73 3.98 -16.08
CA ARG A 62 1.44 2.76 -15.69
C ARG A 62 0.54 1.54 -15.68
N PHE A 63 -0.69 1.67 -15.20
CA PHE A 63 -1.60 0.54 -15.00
C PHE A 63 -2.69 0.43 -16.07
N GLY A 64 -2.70 1.33 -17.05
CA GLY A 64 -3.70 1.34 -18.12
C GLY A 64 -5.14 1.54 -17.61
N CYS A 65 -5.29 2.23 -16.47
CA CYS A 65 -6.59 2.45 -15.83
C CYS A 65 -7.39 3.51 -16.59
N GLN A 66 -8.71 3.39 -16.57
CA GLN A 66 -9.59 4.40 -17.15
C GLN A 66 -9.53 5.69 -16.34
N ASP A 67 -9.54 5.55 -15.01
CA ASP A 67 -9.43 6.67 -14.09
C ASP A 67 -8.72 6.27 -12.79
N VAL A 68 -8.17 7.27 -12.11
CA VAL A 68 -7.50 7.11 -10.82
C VAL A 68 -7.87 8.29 -9.92
N PHE A 69 -8.40 7.98 -8.74
CA PHE A 69 -8.77 8.98 -7.75
C PHE A 69 -7.94 8.82 -6.47
N CYS A 70 -7.04 9.76 -6.21
CA CYS A 70 -6.33 9.87 -4.93
C CYS A 70 -7.23 10.55 -3.91
N TYR A 71 -7.61 9.85 -2.84
CA TYR A 71 -8.63 10.33 -1.90
C TYR A 71 -8.10 10.62 -0.50
N ALA A 72 -6.94 10.08 -0.16
CA ALA A 72 -6.28 10.32 1.10
C ALA A 72 -4.79 10.05 0.95
N TYR A 73 -3.99 10.67 1.81
CA TYR A 73 -2.66 10.16 2.12
C TYR A 73 -2.61 9.55 3.54
N ASN A 74 -3.79 9.28 4.14
CA ASN A 74 -4.00 8.69 5.47
C ASN A 74 -5.43 8.00 5.56
N GLY A 75 -5.55 6.65 5.46
CA GLY A 75 -6.76 5.83 5.75
C GLY A 75 -7.49 5.03 4.61
N THR A 76 -8.15 3.89 4.95
CA THR A 76 -8.63 2.70 4.16
C THR A 76 -9.77 2.87 3.11
N CYS A 77 -10.48 1.82 2.68
CA CYS A 77 -10.92 1.61 1.28
C CYS A 77 -12.43 1.58 0.98
N ARG A 78 -13.18 0.55 1.37
CA ARG A 78 -14.41 0.19 0.63
C ARG A 78 -15.56 1.17 0.81
N ALA A 79 -15.84 1.57 2.05
CA ALA A 79 -16.87 2.58 2.33
C ALA A 79 -16.59 3.93 1.66
N ARG A 80 -15.33 4.16 1.25
CA ARG A 80 -14.93 5.41 0.62
C ARG A 80 -15.38 5.55 -0.81
N LEU A 81 -15.48 4.47 -1.59
CA LEU A 81 -16.02 4.59 -2.96
C LEU A 81 -17.47 5.10 -2.90
N GLN A 82 -18.29 4.54 -2.00
CA GLN A 82 -19.66 5.01 -1.80
C GLN A 82 -19.70 6.45 -1.25
N LEU A 83 -18.76 6.82 -0.36
CA LEU A 83 -18.66 8.17 0.19
C LEU A 83 -18.30 9.21 -0.89
N TYR A 84 -17.35 8.92 -1.78
CA TYR A 84 -16.86 9.86 -2.79
C TYR A 84 -17.69 9.84 -4.08
N PHE A 85 -18.32 8.71 -4.41
CA PHE A 85 -19.09 8.51 -5.63
C PHE A 85 -20.49 7.93 -5.34
N PRO A 86 -21.32 8.55 -4.48
CA PRO A 86 -22.60 7.97 -4.05
C PRO A 86 -23.57 7.72 -5.21
N ASN A 87 -23.48 8.51 -6.28
CA ASN A 87 -24.38 8.41 -7.45
C ASN A 87 -23.86 7.48 -8.55
N SER A 88 -22.58 7.07 -8.49
CA SER A 88 -21.94 6.21 -9.50
C SER A 88 -21.40 4.92 -8.90
N TYR A 89 -21.67 4.65 -7.61
CA TYR A 89 -21.13 3.50 -6.90
C TYR A 89 -21.44 2.17 -7.60
N ASP A 90 -22.71 1.92 -7.94
CA ASP A 90 -23.12 0.65 -8.57
C ASP A 90 -22.51 0.50 -9.97
N GLU A 91 -22.42 1.60 -10.73
CA GLU A 91 -21.79 1.63 -12.05
C GLU A 91 -20.30 1.33 -11.96
N LEU A 92 -19.59 1.97 -11.03
CA LEU A 92 -18.16 1.76 -10.81
C LEU A 92 -17.87 0.34 -10.32
N MET A 93 -18.66 -0.16 -9.37
CA MET A 93 -18.52 -1.53 -8.84
C MET A 93 -18.88 -2.63 -9.84
N ALA A 94 -19.64 -2.31 -10.90
CA ALA A 94 -19.84 -3.21 -12.02
C ALA A 94 -18.58 -3.34 -12.91
N THR A 95 -17.62 -2.43 -12.78
CA THR A 95 -16.30 -2.51 -13.40
C THR A 95 -15.26 -3.01 -12.40
N ARG A 96 -13.99 -3.13 -12.83
CA ARG A 96 -12.91 -3.44 -11.91
C ARG A 96 -12.53 -2.22 -11.08
N VAL A 97 -12.55 -2.36 -9.77
CA VAL A 97 -12.14 -1.34 -8.80
C VAL A 97 -11.04 -1.91 -7.92
N ARG A 98 -9.93 -1.18 -7.87
CA ARG A 98 -8.74 -1.52 -7.07
C ARG A 98 -8.43 -0.38 -6.12
N PHE A 99 -8.37 -0.68 -4.83
CA PHE A 99 -7.83 0.25 -3.85
C PHE A 99 -6.36 -0.07 -3.63
N ILE A 100 -5.53 0.94 -3.82
CA ILE A 100 -4.09 0.81 -3.67
C ILE A 100 -3.54 1.87 -2.73
N ASN A 101 -2.45 1.49 -2.10
CA ASN A 101 -1.54 2.40 -1.46
C ASN A 101 -0.29 2.56 -2.33
N ILE A 102 0.28 3.77 -2.31
CA ILE A 102 1.54 4.13 -2.91
C ILE A 102 2.42 4.64 -1.79
N TRP A 103 3.40 3.85 -1.38
CA TRP A 103 4.36 4.23 -0.35
C TRP A 103 5.66 4.70 -0.99
N ARG A 104 6.14 5.89 -0.58
CA ARG A 104 7.30 6.55 -1.17
C ARG A 104 8.19 7.17 -0.09
N PRO A 105 9.50 6.88 -0.07
CA PRO A 105 10.47 7.65 0.68
C PRO A 105 10.49 9.12 0.26
N ILE A 106 10.58 10.00 1.25
CA ILE A 106 10.77 11.45 1.02
C ILE A 106 12.04 11.98 1.72
N SER A 107 12.83 11.07 2.29
CA SER A 107 14.11 11.35 2.95
C SER A 107 15.21 11.66 1.93
N SER A 108 16.13 12.56 2.26
CA SER A 108 17.30 12.84 1.42
C SER A 108 18.30 11.68 1.30
N ALA A 109 18.26 10.73 2.25
CA ALA A 109 19.09 9.54 2.25
C ALA A 109 18.25 8.27 1.97
N PRO A 110 18.86 7.21 1.42
CA PRO A 110 18.18 5.93 1.23
C PRO A 110 17.56 5.40 2.52
N VAL A 111 16.35 4.86 2.43
CA VAL A 111 15.62 4.33 3.59
C VAL A 111 16.25 3.00 4.02
N LEU A 112 16.81 3.04 5.22
CA LEU A 112 17.32 1.88 5.95
C LEU A 112 16.58 1.69 7.29
N ASP A 113 16.15 2.79 7.92
CA ASP A 113 15.30 2.76 9.10
C ASP A 113 13.84 2.42 8.73
N CYS A 114 13.20 1.58 9.55
CA CYS A 114 11.79 1.21 9.43
C CYS A 114 11.28 0.89 8.01
N PRO A 115 11.93 0.02 7.21
CA PRO A 115 11.43 -0.38 5.89
C PRO A 115 10.01 -0.97 5.96
N LEU A 116 9.33 -0.99 4.81
CA LEU A 116 8.00 -1.57 4.68
C LEU A 116 8.12 -3.04 4.23
N ALA A 117 7.64 -3.95 5.08
CA ALA A 117 7.47 -5.35 4.73
C ALA A 117 6.11 -5.57 4.05
N LEU A 118 6.10 -6.40 3.02
CA LEU A 118 4.96 -6.73 2.17
C LEU A 118 4.82 -8.24 2.11
N CYS A 119 3.64 -8.76 2.42
CA CYS A 119 3.36 -10.19 2.31
C CYS A 119 2.94 -10.54 0.89
N ASP A 120 3.61 -11.54 0.30
CA ASP A 120 3.24 -12.07 -1.01
C ASP A 120 1.89 -12.78 -0.93
N PHE A 121 0.88 -12.21 -1.59
CA PHE A 121 -0.51 -12.69 -1.54
C PHE A 121 -0.65 -14.18 -1.89
N ARG A 122 0.22 -14.72 -2.76
CA ARG A 122 0.23 -16.16 -3.11
C ARG A 122 0.44 -17.08 -1.91
N THR A 123 0.93 -16.54 -0.80
CA THR A 123 1.18 -17.28 0.43
C THR A 123 0.20 -16.96 1.54
N VAL A 124 -0.69 -15.98 1.34
CA VAL A 124 -1.71 -15.59 2.33
C VAL A 124 -2.85 -16.60 2.29
N ASP A 125 -3.12 -17.22 3.43
CA ASP A 125 -4.36 -17.97 3.61
C ASP A 125 -5.52 -16.99 3.84
N GLN A 126 -6.64 -17.20 3.14
CA GLN A 126 -7.82 -16.35 3.32
C GLN A 126 -8.40 -16.48 4.73
N ASP A 127 -8.21 -17.64 5.38
CA ASP A 127 -8.64 -17.87 6.77
C ASP A 127 -7.79 -17.10 7.80
N ASP A 128 -6.62 -16.57 7.38
CA ASP A 128 -5.78 -15.71 8.19
C ASP A 128 -6.20 -14.23 8.13
N LEU A 129 -7.03 -13.84 7.14
CA LEU A 129 -7.58 -12.50 7.03
C LEU A 129 -8.77 -12.34 7.98
N VAL A 130 -8.57 -11.61 9.07
CA VAL A 130 -9.59 -11.36 10.07
C VAL A 130 -10.23 -10.00 9.80
N PRO A 131 -11.50 -9.94 9.37
CA PRO A 131 -12.17 -8.67 9.12
C PRO A 131 -12.29 -7.86 10.42
N MET A 132 -12.03 -6.57 10.31
CA MET A 132 -12.12 -5.58 11.37
C MET A 132 -12.83 -4.33 10.86
N ASP A 133 -13.74 -3.80 11.68
CA ASP A 133 -14.38 -2.52 11.42
C ASP A 133 -13.50 -1.35 11.90
N LEU A 134 -13.25 -0.40 11.00
CA LEU A 134 -12.71 0.91 11.31
C LEU A 134 -13.87 1.89 11.48
N VAL A 135 -14.23 2.16 12.72
CA VAL A 135 -15.37 2.99 13.06
C VAL A 135 -14.95 4.46 13.20
N TYR A 136 -15.39 5.30 12.27
CA TYR A 136 -15.27 6.76 12.34
C TYR A 136 -16.62 7.39 12.71
N PRO A 137 -16.65 8.67 13.16
CA PRO A 137 -17.90 9.33 13.54
C PRO A 137 -18.97 9.39 12.43
N HIS A 138 -18.56 9.38 11.16
CA HIS A 138 -19.45 9.59 10.01
C HIS A 138 -19.57 8.39 9.07
N PHE A 139 -18.75 7.35 9.25
CA PHE A 139 -18.78 6.14 8.43
C PHE A 139 -18.04 4.99 9.12
N VAL A 140 -18.34 3.76 8.69
CA VAL A 140 -17.59 2.55 9.07
C VAL A 140 -16.89 2.04 7.81
N ASP A 141 -15.63 1.68 7.94
CA ASP A 141 -14.86 1.03 6.87
C ASP A 141 -14.42 -0.37 7.31
N GLU A 142 -14.03 -1.20 6.36
CA GLU A 142 -13.56 -2.56 6.63
C GLU A 142 -12.06 -2.66 6.34
N ALA A 143 -11.32 -3.29 7.24
CA ALA A 143 -9.93 -3.66 7.08
C ALA A 143 -9.74 -5.13 7.45
N TYR A 144 -8.56 -5.66 7.14
CA TYR A 144 -8.14 -6.98 7.63
C TYR A 144 -7.00 -6.80 8.62
N GLU A 145 -7.12 -7.46 9.77
CA GLU A 145 -5.94 -7.93 10.49
C GLU A 145 -5.51 -9.28 9.92
N VAL A 146 -4.25 -9.66 10.15
CA VAL A 146 -3.68 -10.90 9.59
C VAL A 146 -3.12 -11.75 10.71
N ARG A 147 -3.61 -13.00 10.80
CA ARG A 147 -3.07 -13.99 11.74
C ARG A 147 -1.65 -14.37 11.34
N TYR A 148 -0.84 -14.67 12.35
CA TYR A 148 0.48 -15.23 12.10
C TYR A 148 0.35 -16.60 11.45
N ASN A 149 1.04 -16.78 10.32
CA ASN A 149 1.20 -18.06 9.66
C ASN A 149 2.65 -18.15 9.16
N PRO A 150 3.42 -19.19 9.54
CA PRO A 150 4.80 -19.37 9.09
C PRO A 150 4.93 -19.59 7.58
N SER A 151 3.83 -19.89 6.89
CA SER A 151 3.79 -20.02 5.43
C SER A 151 3.77 -18.66 4.71
N HIS A 152 3.40 -17.58 5.41
CA HIS A 152 3.44 -16.22 4.87
C HIS A 152 4.88 -15.82 4.53
N ARG A 153 5.10 -15.41 3.28
CA ARG A 153 6.40 -14.92 2.82
C ARG A 153 6.39 -13.40 2.72
N TRP A 154 7.25 -12.78 3.52
CA TRP A 154 7.38 -11.34 3.62
C TRP A 154 8.62 -10.85 2.88
N PHE A 155 8.48 -9.72 2.19
CA PHE A 155 9.54 -9.11 1.40
C PHE A 155 9.65 -7.62 1.69
N TYR A 156 10.83 -7.04 1.52
CA TYR A 156 11.06 -5.60 1.55
C TYR A 156 12.13 -5.22 0.53
N LYS A 157 12.22 -3.95 0.15
CA LYS A 157 13.34 -3.44 -0.65
C LYS A 157 14.25 -2.60 0.24
N ARG A 158 15.52 -2.97 0.33
CA ARG A 158 16.52 -2.26 1.13
C ARG A 158 17.01 -1.01 0.39
N GLY A 159 17.22 0.08 1.13
CA GLY A 159 17.88 1.27 0.57
C GLY A 159 17.05 1.98 -0.50
N MET A 160 15.72 2.02 -0.36
CA MET A 160 14.87 2.75 -1.29
C MET A 160 15.20 4.25 -1.29
N GLU A 161 15.32 4.82 -2.49
CA GLU A 161 15.59 6.22 -2.75
C GLU A 161 14.30 7.00 -3.03
N ASN A 162 14.39 8.32 -3.20
CA ASN A 162 13.21 9.18 -3.40
C ASN A 162 12.44 8.88 -4.68
N ASP A 163 13.03 8.26 -5.69
CA ASP A 163 12.36 7.85 -6.92
C ASP A 163 11.79 6.42 -6.83
N ASP A 164 12.07 5.67 -5.76
CA ASP A 164 11.44 4.37 -5.52
C ASP A 164 10.04 4.55 -4.93
N VAL A 165 9.09 3.76 -5.42
CA VAL A 165 7.76 3.62 -4.83
C VAL A 165 7.40 2.15 -4.71
N ILE A 166 6.61 1.83 -3.68
CA ILE A 166 5.91 0.57 -3.57
C ILE A 166 4.44 0.86 -3.85
N VAL A 167 3.85 0.15 -4.82
CA VAL A 167 2.40 0.15 -5.02
C VAL A 167 1.88 -1.19 -4.50
N PHE A 168 0.83 -1.17 -3.68
CA PHE A 168 0.27 -2.39 -3.12
C PHE A 168 -1.24 -2.30 -2.91
N LYS A 169 -1.92 -3.44 -3.04
CA LYS A 169 -3.38 -3.53 -2.97
C LYS A 169 -3.88 -3.57 -1.54
N LEU A 170 -4.98 -2.88 -1.31
CA LEU A 170 -5.81 -3.00 -0.13
C LEU A 170 -7.14 -3.69 -0.42
N TYR A 171 -7.59 -3.66 -1.69
CA TYR A 171 -8.77 -4.37 -2.17
C TYR A 171 -8.76 -4.44 -3.70
N ASP A 172 -9.33 -5.50 -4.27
CA ASP A 172 -9.61 -5.67 -5.69
C ASP A 172 -10.86 -6.54 -5.85
N ASN A 173 -11.86 -6.07 -6.59
CA ASN A 173 -13.11 -6.81 -6.80
C ASN A 173 -13.04 -7.86 -7.92
N LEU A 174 -11.92 -8.00 -8.65
CA LEU A 174 -11.79 -9.01 -9.72
C LEU A 174 -11.75 -10.45 -9.19
N GLY A 175 -11.13 -10.67 -8.03
CA GLY A 175 -11.04 -11.97 -7.36
C GLY A 175 -10.13 -13.04 -8.01
N SER A 176 -9.75 -12.90 -9.29
CA SER A 176 -8.85 -13.85 -9.98
C SER A 176 -7.35 -13.51 -9.85
N GLU A 177 -7.02 -12.39 -9.24
CA GLU A 177 -5.67 -11.90 -8.97
C GLU A 177 -5.49 -11.69 -7.45
N ALA A 178 -4.30 -11.29 -7.03
CA ALA A 178 -4.09 -10.82 -5.67
C ALA A 178 -5.08 -9.72 -5.31
N THR A 179 -5.84 -9.89 -4.21
CA THR A 179 -6.89 -8.95 -3.81
C THR A 179 -6.44 -7.96 -2.75
N VAL A 180 -5.48 -8.37 -1.91
CA VAL A 180 -4.93 -7.57 -0.81
C VAL A 180 -3.42 -7.79 -0.68
N CYS A 181 -2.73 -6.90 0.01
CA CYS A 181 -1.33 -7.06 0.40
C CYS A 181 -1.19 -6.69 1.88
N PRO A 182 -1.12 -7.68 2.78
CA PRO A 182 -0.69 -7.42 4.15
C PRO A 182 0.67 -6.74 4.17
N HIS A 183 0.82 -5.71 4.99
CA HIS A 183 2.04 -4.90 5.04
C HIS A 183 2.22 -4.31 6.44
N SER A 184 3.46 -4.07 6.83
CA SER A 184 3.79 -3.39 8.08
C SER A 184 5.22 -2.84 8.04
N ALA A 185 5.48 -1.78 8.79
CA ALA A 185 6.86 -1.34 9.02
C ALA A 185 7.54 -2.30 10.01
N PHE A 186 8.85 -2.54 9.83
CA PHE A 186 9.63 -3.32 10.78
C PHE A 186 10.99 -2.66 11.07
N VAL A 187 11.55 -2.92 12.25
CA VAL A 187 12.91 -2.48 12.57
C VAL A 187 13.89 -3.50 12.01
N ASP A 188 14.74 -3.08 11.08
CA ASP A 188 15.83 -3.93 10.59
C ASP A 188 16.95 -3.98 11.64
N PRO A 189 17.22 -5.14 12.28
CA PRO A 189 18.25 -5.23 13.31
C PRO A 189 19.68 -5.10 12.75
N SER A 190 19.86 -5.14 11.43
CA SER A 190 21.18 -5.02 10.78
C SER A 190 21.63 -3.58 10.58
N VAL A 191 20.75 -2.58 10.75
CA VAL A 191 21.10 -1.17 10.51
C VAL A 191 21.69 -0.51 11.77
N PRO A 192 22.70 0.37 11.64
CA PRO A 192 23.24 1.12 12.76
C PRO A 192 22.18 1.96 13.48
N LEU A 193 22.30 2.13 14.80
CA LEU A 193 21.35 2.92 15.60
C LEU A 193 21.34 4.42 15.25
N ASP A 194 22.40 4.93 14.62
CA ASP A 194 22.53 6.30 14.13
C ASP A 194 22.05 6.49 12.69
N THR A 195 21.45 5.44 12.08
CA THR A 195 20.81 5.52 10.77
C THR A 195 19.79 6.67 10.76
N PRO A 196 19.80 7.55 9.73
CA PRO A 196 18.80 8.60 9.60
C PRO A 196 17.39 8.03 9.64
N ARG A 197 16.51 8.69 10.41
CA ARG A 197 15.12 8.25 10.53
C ARG A 197 14.39 8.33 9.19
N ARG A 198 13.49 7.38 8.98
CA ARG A 198 12.61 7.34 7.81
C ARG A 198 11.62 8.49 7.79
N ALA A 199 11.56 9.20 6.67
CA ALA A 199 10.43 10.04 6.28
C ALA A 199 9.83 9.46 4.99
N SER A 200 8.51 9.31 4.96
CA SER A 200 7.78 8.76 3.82
C SER A 200 6.41 9.41 3.67
N ILE A 201 5.87 9.37 2.46
CA ILE A 201 4.46 9.65 2.18
C ILE A 201 3.77 8.36 1.74
N GLU A 202 2.53 8.17 2.17
CA GLU A 202 1.67 7.08 1.72
C GLU A 202 0.43 7.68 1.06
N VAL A 203 0.22 7.47 -0.23
CA VAL A 203 -0.98 7.95 -0.94
C VAL A 203 -1.93 6.79 -1.15
N LYS A 204 -3.23 7.05 -1.05
CA LYS A 204 -4.29 6.07 -1.21
C LYS A 204 -5.13 6.46 -2.41
N ALA A 205 -5.28 5.52 -3.33
CA ALA A 205 -5.93 5.75 -4.59
C ALA A 205 -6.92 4.63 -4.93
N ILE A 206 -7.99 5.01 -5.62
CA ILE A 206 -8.92 4.10 -6.27
C ILE A 206 -8.57 4.10 -7.75
N MET A 207 -8.23 2.94 -8.30
CA MET A 207 -8.10 2.74 -9.73
C MET A 207 -9.35 2.08 -10.27
N ILE A 208 -9.88 2.63 -11.37
CA ILE A 208 -11.09 2.18 -12.03
C ILE A 208 -10.73 1.68 -13.43
N GLY A 209 -11.31 0.54 -13.82
CA GLY A 209 -11.11 -0.12 -15.11
C GLY A 209 -10.22 -1.34 -15.02
#